data_AF-A0A924W4J5-F1
#
_entry.id   AF-A0A924W4J5-F1
#
_cell.length_a   1.000
_cell.length_b   1.000
_cell.length_c   1.000
_cell.angle_alpha   90.00
_cell.angle_beta   90.00
_cell.angle_gamma   90.00
#
_symmetry.space_group_name_H-M   'P 1'
#
loop_
_entity.id
_entity.type
_entity.pdbx_description
1 polymer ?
#
loop_
_entity_poly.entity_id
_entity_poly.type
_entity_poly.pdbx_seq_one_letter_code
_entity_poly.pdbx_strand_id
1 'polypeptide(L)'
;MKLSAAQAKALRALARNRSRAELKAIFALIRRHEDRALLAAIAPAKKRAGKPKGDALVRELEQTLKPIMGPAQEKADLLIEHIAKRHRRKLSFQPKGLADAARQLRTKFSDDEISAGAKGLIGQLAKLYGGRETVV
;
A
#
# COMPACT_ATOMS: atom_id res chain seq x y z
N MET A 1 -23.50 -34.91 -33.84
CA MET A 1 -23.84 -33.51 -33.49
C MET A 1 -23.41 -32.59 -34.62
N LYS A 2 -24.28 -31.71 -35.12
CA LYS A 2 -23.94 -30.70 -36.14
C LYS A 2 -23.55 -29.39 -35.44
N LEU A 3 -22.43 -28.79 -35.86
CA LEU A 3 -22.00 -27.49 -35.34
C LEU A 3 -22.94 -26.39 -35.84
N SER A 4 -23.35 -25.47 -34.96
CA SER A 4 -24.11 -24.30 -35.37
C SER A 4 -23.25 -23.32 -36.18
N ALA A 5 -23.88 -22.46 -36.98
CA ALA A 5 -23.16 -21.45 -37.77
C ALA A 5 -22.28 -20.53 -36.89
N ALA A 6 -22.73 -20.22 -35.67
CA ALA A 6 -21.97 -19.44 -34.70
C ALA A 6 -20.73 -20.21 -34.18
N GLN A 7 -20.87 -21.49 -33.87
CA GLN A 7 -19.77 -22.35 -33.44
C GLN A 7 -18.73 -22.54 -34.55
N ALA A 8 -19.19 -22.74 -35.80
CA ALA A 8 -18.31 -22.83 -36.96
C ALA A 8 -17.55 -21.51 -37.21
N LYS A 9 -18.21 -20.35 -37.01
CA LYS A 9 -17.57 -19.03 -37.12
C LYS A 9 -16.49 -18.83 -36.03
N ALA A 10 -16.76 -19.23 -34.79
CA ALA A 10 -15.79 -19.15 -33.70
C ALA A 10 -14.57 -20.07 -33.95
N LEU A 11 -14.79 -21.29 -34.46
CA LEU A 11 -13.70 -22.21 -34.82
C LEU A 11 -12.84 -21.65 -35.97
N ARG A 12 -13.44 -21.04 -36.98
CA ARG A 12 -12.69 -20.37 -38.07
C ARG A 12 -11.89 -19.18 -37.56
N ALA A 13 -12.41 -18.40 -36.61
CA ALA A 13 -11.69 -17.30 -35.99
C ALA A 13 -10.45 -17.79 -35.21
N LEU A 14 -10.58 -18.90 -34.46
CA LEU A 14 -9.48 -19.53 -33.74
C LEU A 14 -8.41 -20.10 -34.69
N ALA A 15 -8.83 -20.60 -35.86
CA ALA A 15 -7.96 -21.25 -36.84
C ALA A 15 -7.24 -20.27 -37.80
N ARG A 16 -7.67 -19.00 -37.89
CA ARG A 16 -7.25 -18.07 -38.96
C ARG A 16 -5.73 -17.87 -39.09
N ASN A 17 -4.98 -18.02 -38.00
CA ASN A 17 -3.52 -17.86 -37.96
C ASN A 17 -2.80 -19.09 -37.37
N ARG A 18 -3.40 -20.29 -37.43
CA ARG A 18 -2.85 -21.51 -36.82
C ARG A 18 -2.79 -22.65 -37.83
N SER A 19 -1.68 -23.37 -37.84
CA SER A 19 -1.52 -24.59 -38.64
C SER A 19 -2.39 -25.73 -38.11
N ARG A 20 -2.65 -26.72 -38.97
CA ARG A 20 -3.44 -27.92 -38.60
C ARG A 20 -2.80 -28.71 -37.45
N ALA A 21 -1.47 -28.71 -37.36
CA ALA A 21 -0.72 -29.37 -36.28
C ALA A 21 -0.95 -28.67 -34.93
N GLU A 22 -0.89 -27.34 -34.91
CA GLU A 22 -1.15 -26.54 -33.71
C GLU A 22 -2.59 -26.70 -33.23
N LEU A 23 -3.57 -26.71 -34.15
CA LEU A 23 -4.97 -26.94 -33.79
C LEU A 23 -5.19 -28.33 -33.16
N LYS A 24 -4.53 -29.38 -33.67
CA LYS A 24 -4.57 -30.71 -33.04
C LYS A 24 -3.98 -30.69 -31.62
N ALA A 25 -2.87 -30.01 -31.42
CA ALA A 25 -2.24 -29.88 -30.10
C ALA A 25 -3.16 -29.13 -29.11
N ILE A 26 -3.78 -28.04 -29.55
CA ILE A 26 -4.74 -27.27 -28.73
C ILE A 26 -5.96 -28.11 -28.37
N PHE A 27 -6.56 -28.84 -29.32
CA PHE A 27 -7.68 -29.72 -29.00
C PHE A 27 -7.29 -30.88 -28.07
N ALA A 28 -6.05 -31.39 -28.18
CA ALA A 28 -5.55 -32.39 -27.25
C ALA A 28 -5.38 -31.81 -25.82
N LEU A 29 -4.90 -30.57 -25.69
CA LEU A 29 -4.80 -29.85 -24.42
C LEU A 29 -6.18 -29.60 -23.81
N ILE A 30 -7.15 -29.14 -24.59
CA ILE A 30 -8.52 -28.88 -24.13
C ILE A 30 -9.18 -30.15 -23.60
N ARG A 31 -8.94 -31.31 -24.22
CA ARG A 31 -9.50 -32.59 -23.75
C ARG A 31 -8.83 -33.14 -22.49
N ARG A 32 -7.61 -32.70 -22.17
CA ARG A 32 -6.80 -33.23 -21.06
C ARG A 32 -6.90 -32.40 -19.78
N HIS A 33 -7.38 -31.16 -19.87
CA HIS A 33 -7.40 -30.22 -18.75
C HIS A 33 -8.80 -29.65 -18.54
N GLU A 34 -9.12 -29.35 -17.29
CA GLU A 34 -10.38 -28.68 -16.95
C GLU A 34 -10.43 -27.25 -17.49
N ASP A 35 -11.60 -26.81 -17.93
CA ASP A 35 -11.83 -25.48 -18.49
C ASP A 35 -11.34 -24.35 -17.57
N ARG A 36 -11.49 -24.53 -16.25
CA ARG A 36 -11.02 -23.56 -15.25
C ARG A 36 -9.50 -23.35 -15.30
N ALA A 37 -8.73 -24.41 -15.50
CA ALA A 37 -7.28 -24.34 -15.58
C ALA A 37 -6.83 -23.69 -16.90
N LEU A 38 -7.51 -24.02 -17.99
CA LEU A 38 -7.25 -23.44 -19.31
C LEU A 38 -7.56 -21.94 -19.36
N LEU A 39 -8.70 -21.53 -18.79
CA LEU A 39 -9.09 -20.12 -18.69
C LEU A 39 -8.13 -19.32 -17.80
N ALA A 40 -7.64 -19.92 -16.72
CA ALA A 40 -6.63 -19.29 -15.87
C ALA A 40 -5.28 -19.11 -16.60
N ALA A 41 -4.88 -20.07 -17.44
CA ALA A 41 -3.64 -20.03 -18.19
C ALA A 41 -3.64 -18.98 -19.32
N ILE A 42 -4.81 -18.74 -19.94
CA ILE A 42 -4.95 -17.72 -21.00
C ILE A 42 -5.39 -16.36 -20.47
N ALA A 43 -5.78 -16.26 -19.20
CA ALA A 43 -6.12 -14.99 -18.59
C ALA A 43 -4.91 -14.06 -18.63
N PRO A 44 -5.07 -12.79 -19.05
CA PRO A 44 -3.98 -11.83 -19.01
C PRO A 44 -3.47 -11.76 -17.58
N ALA A 45 -2.15 -11.91 -17.39
CA ALA A 45 -1.52 -11.91 -16.08
C ALA A 45 -2.08 -10.73 -15.29
N LYS A 46 -2.88 -11.05 -14.26
CA LYS A 46 -3.56 -10.05 -13.44
C LYS A 46 -2.45 -9.13 -12.96
N LYS A 47 -2.37 -7.89 -13.50
CA LYS A 47 -1.40 -6.89 -13.03
C LYS A 47 -1.61 -6.86 -11.54
N ARG A 48 -0.60 -7.32 -10.78
CA ARG A 48 -0.63 -7.24 -9.32
C ARG A 48 -0.93 -5.79 -9.04
N ALA A 49 -2.13 -5.50 -8.54
CA ALA A 49 -2.46 -4.19 -8.03
C ALA A 49 -1.32 -3.87 -7.07
N GLY A 50 -0.52 -2.86 -7.41
CA GLY A 50 0.60 -2.46 -6.56
C GLY A 50 0.02 -2.29 -5.16
N LYS A 51 0.69 -2.88 -4.15
CA LYS A 51 0.33 -2.68 -2.75
C LYS A 51 -0.09 -1.21 -2.58
N PRO A 52 -1.27 -0.92 -2.02
CA PRO A 52 -1.74 0.46 -1.90
C PRO A 52 -0.59 1.27 -1.33
N LYS A 53 -0.22 2.35 -2.03
CA LYS A 53 0.83 3.26 -1.58
C LYS A 53 0.51 3.54 -0.11
N GLY A 54 1.41 3.13 0.79
CA GLY A 54 1.23 3.35 2.22
C GLY A 54 0.73 4.76 2.46
N ASP A 55 -0.21 4.88 3.40
CA ASP A 55 -0.92 6.10 3.76
C ASP A 55 -0.06 7.37 3.64
N ALA A 56 -0.54 8.37 2.91
CA ALA A 56 0.23 9.57 2.57
C ALA A 56 0.72 10.29 3.84
N LEU A 57 -0.12 10.34 4.88
CA LEU A 57 0.23 10.92 6.18
C LEU A 57 1.33 10.11 6.86
N VAL A 58 1.25 8.77 6.83
CA VAL A 58 2.27 7.91 7.46
C VAL A 58 3.63 8.12 6.79
N ARG A 59 3.66 8.26 5.46
CA ARG A 59 4.89 8.58 4.73
C ARG A 59 5.44 9.96 5.09
N GLU A 60 4.59 10.97 5.20
CA GLU A 60 5.02 12.31 5.62
C GLU A 60 5.57 12.28 7.05
N LEU A 61 4.91 11.56 7.97
CA LEU A 61 5.35 11.39 9.35
C LEU A 61 6.69 10.64 9.44
N GLU A 62 6.86 9.56 8.67
CA GLU A 62 8.13 8.83 8.59
C GLU A 62 9.27 9.71 8.09
N GLN A 63 9.02 10.55 7.08
CA GLN A 63 10.02 11.49 6.56
C GLN A 63 10.34 12.61 7.55
N THR A 64 9.31 13.19 8.17
CA THR A 64 9.46 14.29 9.13
C THR A 64 10.17 13.83 10.39
N LEU A 65 9.83 12.64 10.91
CA LEU A 65 10.42 12.06 12.12
C LEU A 65 11.69 11.23 11.84
N LYS A 66 12.19 11.25 10.61
CA LYS A 66 13.47 10.61 10.23
C LYS A 66 14.65 11.08 11.09
N PRO A 67 14.80 12.37 11.44
CA PRO A 67 15.92 12.86 12.25
C PRO A 67 15.94 12.32 13.69
N ILE A 68 14.81 11.83 14.20
CA ILE A 68 14.76 11.20 15.52
C ILE A 68 15.40 9.80 15.38
N MET A 69 16.58 9.62 15.96
CA MET A 69 17.25 8.33 16.05
C MET A 69 16.56 7.49 17.14
N GLY A 70 15.62 6.63 16.74
CA GLY A 70 14.89 5.76 17.67
C GLY A 70 13.94 4.79 16.95
N PRO A 71 13.48 3.72 17.62
CA PRO A 71 12.44 2.83 17.12
C PRO A 71 11.17 3.58 16.67
N ALA A 72 10.44 3.03 15.69
CA ALA A 72 9.20 3.64 15.21
C ALA A 72 8.13 3.81 16.29
N GLN A 73 8.21 2.98 17.35
CA GLN A 73 7.36 3.06 18.52
C GLN A 73 7.61 4.34 19.32
N GLU A 74 8.86 4.62 19.69
CA GLU A 74 9.23 5.83 20.45
C GLU A 74 8.88 7.11 19.69
N LYS A 75 9.09 7.11 18.36
CA LYS A 75 8.68 8.24 17.51
C LYS A 75 7.17 8.50 17.58
N ALA A 76 6.39 7.42 17.61
CA ALA A 76 4.94 7.48 17.70
C ALA A 76 4.48 8.01 19.06
N ASP A 77 5.11 7.55 20.14
CA ASP A 77 4.80 7.99 21.50
C ASP A 77 5.15 9.48 21.69
N LEU A 78 6.32 9.93 21.21
CA LEU A 78 6.71 11.34 21.23
C LEU A 78 5.76 12.24 20.43
N LEU A 79 5.31 11.77 19.26
CA LEU A 79 4.34 12.49 18.44
C LEU A 79 3.01 12.67 19.18
N ILE A 80 2.48 11.60 19.77
CA ILE A 80 1.22 11.63 20.52
C ILE A 80 1.36 12.54 21.73
N GLU A 81 2.46 12.45 22.48
CA GLU A 81 2.70 13.29 23.64
C GLU A 81 2.79 14.78 23.27
N HIS A 82 3.48 15.10 22.18
CA HIS A 82 3.60 16.48 21.71
C HIS A 82 2.25 17.05 21.26
N ILE A 83 1.46 16.28 20.49
CA ILE A 83 0.12 16.70 20.06
C ILE A 83 -0.83 16.83 21.28
N ALA A 84 -0.77 15.89 22.22
CA ALA A 84 -1.51 15.95 23.48
C ALA A 84 -1.21 17.25 24.25
N LYS A 85 0.08 17.58 24.41
CA LYS A 85 0.53 18.82 25.06
C LYS A 85 0.05 20.07 24.32
N ARG A 86 0.22 20.10 22.99
CA ARG A 86 -0.15 21.25 22.14
C ARG A 86 -1.64 21.56 22.22
N HIS A 87 -2.49 20.55 22.16
CA HIS A 87 -3.95 20.73 22.21
C HIS A 87 -4.53 20.67 23.63
N ARG A 88 -3.69 20.58 24.67
CA ARG A 88 -4.08 20.40 26.08
C ARG A 88 -5.08 19.25 26.29
N ARG A 89 -4.88 18.14 25.57
CA ARG A 89 -5.75 16.95 25.62
C ARG A 89 -5.00 15.78 26.24
N LYS A 90 -5.71 14.99 27.05
CA LYS A 90 -5.20 13.70 27.53
C LYS A 90 -5.46 12.64 26.45
N LEU A 91 -4.40 12.15 25.82
CA LEU A 91 -4.45 11.06 24.86
C LEU A 91 -3.89 9.80 25.52
N SER A 92 -4.77 8.85 25.83
CA SER A 92 -4.41 7.54 26.38
C SER A 92 -4.27 6.51 25.26
N PHE A 93 -3.44 6.84 24.27
CA PHE A 93 -3.14 5.98 23.14
C PHE A 93 -1.91 5.13 23.43
N GLN A 94 -1.94 3.87 23.03
CA GLN A 94 -0.79 2.96 23.04
C GLN A 94 -0.60 2.47 21.60
N PRO A 95 0.00 3.29 20.73
CA PRO A 95 0.20 2.90 19.35
C PRO A 95 1.18 1.73 19.28
N LYS A 96 1.09 0.87 18.26
CA LYS A 96 2.12 -0.15 17.97
C LYS A 96 3.10 0.29 16.87
N GLY A 97 3.25 1.60 16.69
CA GLY A 97 4.08 2.24 15.66
C GLY A 97 3.40 3.43 14.98
N LEU A 98 4.11 4.10 14.06
CA LEU A 98 3.66 5.34 13.42
C LEU A 98 2.34 5.22 12.66
N ALA A 99 2.11 4.11 11.97
CA ALA A 99 0.87 3.90 11.22
C ALA A 99 -0.36 3.78 12.14
N ASP A 100 -0.19 3.15 13.30
CA ASP A 100 -1.25 2.99 14.29
C ASP A 100 -1.49 4.31 15.04
N ALA A 101 -0.42 5.04 15.40
CA ALA A 101 -0.54 6.38 15.95
C ALA A 101 -1.28 7.34 15.00
N ALA A 102 -0.96 7.34 13.71
CA ALA A 102 -1.66 8.16 12.72
C ALA A 102 -3.16 7.84 12.67
N ARG A 103 -3.53 6.54 12.70
CA ARG A 103 -4.94 6.12 12.75
C ARG A 103 -5.64 6.56 14.03
N GLN A 104 -5.00 6.39 15.19
CA GLN A 104 -5.58 6.77 16.48
C GLN A 104 -5.71 8.29 16.60
N LEU A 105 -4.73 9.06 16.13
CA LEU A 105 -4.77 10.52 16.14
C LEU A 105 -5.88 11.08 15.23
N ARG A 106 -6.12 10.47 14.06
CA ARG A 106 -7.21 10.85 13.14
C ARG A 106 -8.61 10.74 13.74
N THR A 107 -8.78 10.02 14.83
CA THR A 107 -10.07 9.98 15.55
C THR A 107 -10.41 11.30 16.22
N LYS A 108 -9.41 12.16 16.49
CA LYS A 108 -9.55 13.38 17.29
C LYS A 108 -8.97 14.64 16.66
N PHE A 109 -8.17 14.49 15.61
CA PHE A 109 -7.42 15.57 14.95
C PHE A 109 -7.45 15.38 13.43
N SER A 110 -7.33 16.48 12.68
CA SER A 110 -7.20 16.43 11.23
C SER A 110 -5.77 16.03 10.80
N ASP A 111 -5.62 15.57 9.56
CA ASP A 111 -4.31 15.24 8.99
C ASP A 111 -3.34 16.44 9.04
N ASP A 112 -3.85 17.66 8.80
CA ASP A 112 -3.07 18.89 8.89
C ASP A 112 -2.58 19.18 10.31
N GLU A 113 -3.42 18.95 11.33
CA GLU A 113 -3.03 19.11 12.73
C GLU A 113 -1.96 18.09 13.13
N ILE A 114 -2.06 16.85 12.64
CA ILE A 114 -1.09 15.79 12.89
C ILE A 114 0.26 16.12 12.23
N SER A 115 0.26 16.53 10.96
CA SER A 115 1.47 16.95 10.25
C SER A 115 2.11 18.20 10.87
N ALA A 116 1.29 19.17 11.30
CA ALA A 116 1.78 20.34 12.04
C ALA A 116 2.36 19.95 13.42
N GLY A 117 1.80 18.94 14.08
CA GLY A 117 2.33 18.35 15.30
C GLY A 117 3.72 17.73 15.12
N ALA A 118 3.91 16.95 14.05
CA ALA A 118 5.20 16.33 13.74
C ALA A 118 6.29 17.37 13.41
N LYS A 119 5.96 18.39 12.63
CA LYS A 119 6.88 19.50 12.31
C LYS A 119 7.21 20.31 13.57
N GLY A 120 6.23 20.56 14.44
CA GLY A 120 6.40 21.21 15.73
C GLY A 120 7.33 20.44 16.68
N LEU A 121 7.18 19.11 16.73
CA LEU A 121 8.06 18.22 17.50
C LEU A 121 9.51 18.33 17.03
N ILE A 122 9.76 18.25 15.73
CA ILE A 122 11.13 18.41 15.18
C ILE A 122 11.67 19.81 15.46
N GLY A 123 10.86 20.86 15.31
CA GLY A 123 11.27 22.21 15.65
C GLY A 123 11.63 22.38 17.14
N GLN A 124 10.88 21.73 18.04
CA GLN A 124 11.18 21.73 19.47
C GLN A 124 12.47 20.97 19.77
N LEU A 125 12.66 19.79 19.17
CA LEU A 125 13.89 19.02 19.32
C LEU A 125 15.10 19.79 18.76
N ALA A 126 14.98 20.39 17.58
CA ALA A 126 16.03 21.21 16.98
C ALA A 126 16.42 22.40 17.88
N LYS A 127 15.46 23.05 18.55
CA LYS A 127 15.78 24.10 19.53
C LYS A 127 16.53 23.57 20.76
N LEU A 128 16.13 22.39 21.26
CA LEU A 128 16.76 21.78 22.43
C LEU A 128 18.20 21.31 22.14
N TYR A 129 18.47 20.82 20.93
CA TYR A 129 19.79 20.33 20.54
C TYR A 129 20.68 21.43 19.90
N GLY A 130 20.09 22.39 19.18
CA GLY A 130 20.82 23.54 18.61
C GLY A 130 21.21 24.60 19.65
N GLY A 131 20.53 24.65 20.80
CA GLY A 131 20.91 25.52 21.91
C GLY A 131 22.09 25.02 22.75
N ARG A 132 22.62 23.82 22.48
CA ARG A 132 23.77 23.23 23.21
C ARG A 132 25.13 23.43 22.53
N GLU A 133 25.18 24.05 21.36
CA GLU A 133 26.43 24.29 20.59
C GLU A 133 27.12 25.63 20.89
N THR A 134 26.81 26.27 22.02
CA THR A 134 27.62 27.37 22.56
C THR A 134 28.08 27.04 23.98
N VAL A 135 29.05 26.13 24.11
CA VAL A 135 29.85 25.98 25.31
C VAL A 135 31.32 26.05 24.90
N VAL A 136 31.86 27.27 25.08
CA VAL A 136 33.28 27.70 25.13
C VAL A 136 34.09 27.56 23.85
#